data_AF-A0A072PB06-F1
#
_entry.id   AF-A0A072PB06-F1
#
_cell.length_a   1.000
_cell.length_b   1.000
_cell.length_c   1.000
_cell.angle_alpha   90.00
_cell.angle_beta   90.00
_cell.angle_gamma   90.00
#
_symmetry.space_group_name_H-M   'P 1'
#
loop_
_entity.id
_entity.type
_entity.pdbx_description
1 polymer ?
#
loop_
_entity_poly.entity_id
_entity_poly.type
_entity_poly.pdbx_seq_one_letter_code
_entity_poly.pdbx_strand_id
1 'polypeptide(L)'
;MRQLGRSCTFDPLSDLWLPQECTRAYNEEYVNFKDSAPWRYWADEEGNFEIFNRSSNVDGQHYWSTEEEHIVHCAFMILRFADTLDTGVGFGLDGRKTLTEHMSHCTKALLSAALTGNDLHFRNTEPKSGIGRC
;
A
#
# COMPACT_ATOMS: atom_id res chain seq x y z
N MET A 1 -21.25 1.92 -13.95
CA MET A 1 -20.51 1.16 -14.98
C MET A 1 -19.73 2.11 -15.89
N ARG A 2 -18.52 2.54 -15.49
CA ARG A 2 -17.64 3.36 -16.34
C ARG A 2 -16.56 2.48 -16.94
N GLN A 3 -16.62 2.37 -18.27
CA GLN A 3 -15.68 1.84 -19.27
C GLN A 3 -14.42 1.10 -18.79
N LEU A 4 -14.43 -0.24 -18.95
CA LEU A 4 -13.26 -1.10 -19.17
C LEU A 4 -12.66 -0.85 -20.56
N GLY A 5 -12.35 0.41 -20.87
CA GLY A 5 -11.75 0.83 -22.14
C GLY A 5 -10.24 1.00 -21.95
N ARG A 6 -9.47 0.01 -22.44
CA ARG A 6 -8.02 -0.24 -22.31
C ARG A 6 -7.68 -1.26 -21.22
N SER A 7 -6.78 -2.18 -21.58
CA SER A 7 -6.34 -3.37 -20.86
C SER A 7 -5.82 -3.09 -19.45
N CYS A 8 -6.72 -2.82 -18.51
CA CYS A 8 -6.37 -2.67 -17.11
C CYS A 8 -6.12 -4.04 -16.49
N THR A 9 -5.15 -4.12 -15.59
CA THR A 9 -4.86 -5.30 -14.78
C THR A 9 -5.03 -4.94 -13.32
N PHE A 10 -5.62 -5.84 -12.53
CA PHE A 10 -5.72 -5.63 -11.09
C PHE A 10 -4.33 -5.58 -10.44
N ASP A 11 -4.09 -4.54 -9.66
CA ASP A 11 -2.86 -4.29 -8.93
C ASP A 11 -3.09 -4.56 -7.43
N PRO A 12 -2.51 -5.63 -6.87
CA PRO A 12 -2.82 -6.05 -5.51
C PRO A 12 -2.25 -5.13 -4.44
N LEU A 13 -1.20 -4.35 -4.73
CA LEU A 13 -0.64 -3.41 -3.76
C LEU A 13 -1.53 -2.16 -3.64
N SER A 14 -1.91 -1.52 -4.73
CA SER A 14 -2.78 -0.33 -4.70
C SER A 14 -4.26 -0.66 -4.57
N ASP A 15 -4.63 -1.92 -4.81
CA ASP A 15 -6.00 -2.40 -4.86
C ASP A 15 -6.85 -1.69 -5.94
N LEU A 16 -6.24 -1.49 -7.11
CA LEU A 16 -6.84 -0.78 -8.24
C LEU A 16 -6.75 -1.57 -9.53
N TRP A 17 -7.70 -1.33 -10.44
CA TRP A 17 -7.55 -1.71 -11.83
C TRP A 17 -6.74 -0.64 -12.55
N LEU A 18 -5.47 -0.94 -12.83
CA LEU A 18 -4.54 0.02 -13.38
C LEU A 18 -4.27 -0.23 -14.87
N PRO A 19 -4.15 0.83 -15.69
CA PRO A 19 -3.64 0.74 -17.05
C PRO A 19 -2.24 0.11 -17.11
N GLN A 20 -1.86 -0.47 -18.26
CA GLN A 20 -0.58 -1.15 -18.44
C GLN A 20 0.62 -0.21 -18.29
N GLU A 21 0.46 1.07 -18.61
CA GLU A 21 1.48 2.10 -18.50
C GLU A 21 1.82 2.48 -17.04
N CYS A 22 0.97 2.13 -16.07
CA CYS A 22 1.26 2.38 -14.67
C CYS A 22 2.31 1.37 -14.16
N THR A 23 3.21 1.82 -13.29
CA THR A 23 4.19 0.92 -12.66
C THR A 23 3.50 -0.16 -11.81
N ARG A 24 4.16 -1.31 -11.69
CA ARG A 24 3.81 -2.43 -10.81
C ARG A 24 4.90 -2.70 -9.77
N ALA A 25 5.87 -1.78 -9.64
CA ALA A 25 7.00 -1.91 -8.72
C ALA A 25 6.53 -2.30 -7.31
N TYR A 26 7.28 -3.15 -6.61
CA TYR A 26 6.96 -3.63 -5.26
C TYR A 26 5.74 -4.56 -5.13
N ASN A 27 5.05 -4.93 -6.21
CA ASN A 27 3.93 -5.89 -6.10
C ASN A 27 4.40 -7.26 -5.64
N GLU A 28 5.48 -7.78 -6.21
CA GLU A 28 5.97 -9.12 -5.90
C GLU A 28 6.48 -9.17 -4.46
N GLU A 29 7.19 -8.14 -4.03
CA GLU A 29 7.71 -7.98 -2.68
C GLU A 29 6.58 -7.88 -1.65
N TYR A 30 5.52 -7.14 -1.96
CA TYR A 30 4.34 -7.03 -1.09
C TYR A 30 3.57 -8.35 -1.01
N VAL A 31 3.30 -9.01 -2.15
CA VAL A 31 2.54 -10.28 -2.19
C VAL A 31 3.31 -11.39 -1.49
N ASN A 32 4.63 -11.41 -1.62
CA ASN A 32 5.50 -12.43 -1.03
C ASN A 32 6.08 -12.03 0.33
N PHE A 33 5.68 -10.89 0.92
CA PHE A 33 6.28 -10.38 2.15
C PHE A 33 6.26 -11.40 3.31
N LYS A 34 5.22 -12.25 3.37
CA LYS A 34 5.06 -13.29 4.41
C LYS A 34 5.52 -14.68 3.98
N ASP A 35 6.30 -14.80 2.90
CA ASP A 35 6.82 -16.02 2.26
C ASP A 35 5.76 -17.11 1.96
N SER A 36 5.17 -17.70 3.00
CA SER A 36 4.25 -18.83 2.95
C SER A 36 2.79 -18.52 3.32
N ALA A 37 2.47 -17.28 3.72
CA ALA A 37 1.11 -16.92 4.14
C ALA A 37 0.55 -15.75 3.31
N PRO A 38 -0.39 -15.99 2.36
CA PRO A 38 -1.02 -14.91 1.64
C PRO A 38 -1.83 -14.03 2.59
N TRP A 39 -1.92 -12.74 2.25
CA TRP A 39 -2.83 -11.82 2.92
C TRP A 39 -4.27 -12.32 2.82
N ARG A 40 -5.02 -12.15 3.92
CA ARG A 40 -6.41 -12.56 4.04
C ARG A 40 -7.30 -11.33 4.14
N TYR A 41 -8.50 -11.44 3.60
CA TYR A 41 -9.44 -10.34 3.47
C TYR A 41 -10.85 -10.82 3.78
N TRP A 42 -11.68 -9.96 4.35
CA TRP A 42 -13.04 -10.31 4.76
C TRP A 42 -14.04 -9.24 4.35
N ALA A 43 -15.28 -9.65 4.07
CA ALA A 43 -16.37 -8.73 3.74
C ALA A 43 -16.98 -8.06 4.98
N ASP A 44 -16.71 -8.61 6.18
CA ASP A 44 -17.19 -8.11 7.47
C ASP A 44 -16.03 -7.96 8.48
N GLU A 45 -16.25 -7.13 9.51
CA GLU A 45 -15.24 -6.85 10.55
C GLU A 45 -15.03 -8.08 11.43
N GLU A 46 -16.10 -8.84 11.65
CA GLU A 46 -16.12 -10.05 12.46
C GLU A 46 -15.34 -11.21 11.83
N GLY A 47 -15.01 -11.11 10.53
CA GLY A 47 -14.21 -12.10 9.81
C GLY A 47 -14.95 -13.39 9.44
N ASN A 48 -16.29 -13.35 9.31
CA ASN A 48 -17.09 -14.52 8.94
C ASN A 48 -17.06 -14.81 7.45
N PHE A 49 -16.83 -13.78 6.61
CA PHE A 49 -16.94 -13.91 5.15
C PHE A 49 -15.62 -13.58 4.45
N GLU A 50 -14.76 -14.60 4.30
CA GLU A 50 -13.46 -14.43 3.63
C GLU A 50 -13.61 -14.18 2.11
N ILE A 51 -12.80 -13.24 1.60
CA ILE A 51 -12.73 -12.85 0.19
C ILE A 51 -11.47 -13.46 -0.42
N PHE A 52 -11.65 -14.37 -1.37
CA PHE A 52 -10.54 -15.01 -2.10
C PHE A 52 -10.15 -14.29 -3.40
N ASN A 53 -11.05 -13.45 -3.93
CA ASN A 53 -10.78 -12.65 -5.11
C ASN A 53 -11.11 -11.17 -4.84
N ARG A 54 -10.08 -10.36 -4.57
CA ARG A 54 -10.27 -8.91 -4.38
C ARG A 54 -10.62 -8.19 -5.68
N SER A 55 -10.16 -8.68 -6.84
CA SER A 55 -10.36 -7.99 -8.12
C SER A 55 -11.83 -7.84 -8.50
N SER A 56 -12.70 -8.73 -8.01
CA SER A 56 -14.16 -8.67 -8.20
C SER A 56 -14.88 -7.71 -7.25
N ASN A 57 -14.19 -7.18 -6.23
CA ASN A 57 -14.76 -6.35 -5.18
C ASN A 57 -14.34 -4.86 -5.29
N VAL A 58 -13.52 -4.52 -6.29
CA VAL A 58 -13.00 -3.15 -6.52
C VAL A 58 -14.06 -2.27 -7.19
N ASP A 59 -15.12 -1.93 -6.45
CA ASP A 59 -16.07 -0.86 -6.83
C ASP A 59 -16.53 -0.04 -5.60
N GLY A 60 -15.69 0.01 -4.56
CA GLY A 60 -15.96 0.77 -3.34
C GLY A 60 -16.70 0.04 -2.23
N GLN A 61 -16.78 -1.29 -2.28
CA GLN A 61 -17.12 -2.10 -1.11
C GLN A 61 -15.90 -2.09 -0.17
N HIS A 62 -16.11 -1.70 1.09
CA HIS A 62 -15.09 -1.83 2.12
C HIS A 62 -14.85 -3.33 2.38
N TYR A 63 -13.58 -3.75 2.44
CA TYR A 63 -13.19 -5.03 3.01
C TYR A 63 -12.28 -4.79 4.20
N TRP A 64 -12.14 -5.84 5.00
CA TRP A 64 -11.33 -5.87 6.19
C TRP A 64 -10.08 -6.70 5.92
N SER A 65 -8.96 -6.30 6.52
CA SER A 65 -7.74 -7.09 6.60
C SER A 65 -7.11 -6.93 7.99
N THR A 66 -5.96 -7.55 8.19
CA THR A 66 -5.18 -7.42 9.42
C THR A 66 -4.41 -6.11 9.45
N GLU A 67 -4.16 -5.56 10.64
CA GLU A 67 -3.27 -4.39 10.82
C GLU A 67 -1.87 -4.63 10.22
N GLU A 68 -1.36 -5.87 10.29
CA GLU A 68 -0.08 -6.24 9.69
C GLU A 68 -0.07 -5.99 8.17
N GLU A 69 -1.11 -6.45 7.47
CA GLU A 69 -1.29 -6.21 6.04
C GLU A 69 -1.34 -4.71 5.74
N HIS A 70 -2.13 -3.97 6.51
CA HIS A 70 -2.31 -2.53 6.30
C HIS A 70 -0.99 -1.75 6.47
N ILE A 71 -0.20 -2.06 7.50
CA ILE A 71 1.10 -1.42 7.74
C ILE A 71 2.11 -1.78 6.65
N VAL A 72 2.13 -3.04 6.20
CA VAL A 72 3.01 -3.49 5.11
C VAL A 72 2.62 -2.84 3.78
N HIS A 73 1.32 -2.79 3.46
CA HIS A 73 0.78 -2.04 2.32
C HIS A 73 1.25 -0.57 2.35
N CYS A 74 1.12 0.10 3.50
CA CYS A 74 1.56 1.50 3.65
C CYS A 74 3.05 1.67 3.37
N ALA A 75 3.90 0.77 3.86
CA ALA A 75 5.34 0.82 3.62
C ALA A 75 5.68 0.67 2.13
N PHE A 76 5.12 -0.34 1.45
CA PHE A 76 5.39 -0.58 0.03
C PHE A 76 4.78 0.48 -0.89
N MET A 77 3.64 1.08 -0.54
CA MET A 77 3.08 2.21 -1.28
C MET A 77 3.98 3.45 -1.23
N ILE A 78 4.64 3.71 -0.09
CA ILE A 78 5.63 4.81 0.02
C ILE A 78 6.86 4.50 -0.83
N LEU A 79 7.35 3.26 -0.83
CA LEU A 79 8.47 2.85 -1.69
C LEU A 79 8.14 3.00 -3.17
N ARG A 80 6.94 2.56 -3.58
CA ARG A 80 6.45 2.75 -4.96
C ARG A 80 6.36 4.22 -5.32
N PHE A 81 5.86 5.06 -4.42
CA PHE A 81 5.81 6.50 -4.67
C PHE A 81 7.22 7.07 -4.90
N ALA A 82 8.19 6.71 -4.06
CA ALA A 82 9.58 7.14 -4.26
C ALA A 82 10.15 6.70 -5.63
N ASP A 83 9.90 5.45 -6.04
CA ASP A 83 10.30 4.94 -7.36
C ASP A 83 9.68 5.73 -8.52
N THR A 84 8.46 6.26 -8.36
CA THR A 84 7.84 7.12 -9.37
C THR A 84 8.54 8.47 -9.52
N LEU A 85 9.21 8.96 -8.47
CA LEU A 85 10.00 10.19 -8.53
C LEU A 85 11.30 9.97 -9.31
N ASP A 86 11.90 8.77 -9.20
CA ASP A 86 13.13 8.42 -9.91
C ASP A 86 12.86 8.05 -11.38
N THR A 87 11.78 7.32 -11.64
CA THR A 87 11.47 6.78 -12.98
C THR A 87 10.58 7.71 -13.82
N GLY A 88 9.80 8.58 -13.18
CA GLY A 88 8.76 9.39 -13.83
C GLY A 88 7.51 8.58 -14.25
N VAL A 89 7.45 7.28 -13.94
CA VAL A 89 6.32 6.41 -14.30
C VAL A 89 5.28 6.44 -13.18
N GLY A 90 4.06 6.88 -13.49
CA GLY A 90 2.99 6.97 -12.49
C GLY A 90 2.49 5.60 -12.00
N PHE A 91 2.03 5.54 -10.75
CA PHE A 91 1.51 4.31 -10.14
C PHE A 91 -0.01 4.20 -10.09
N GLY A 92 -0.73 5.22 -10.57
CA GLY A 92 -2.19 5.28 -10.51
C GLY A 92 -2.73 5.64 -9.12
N LEU A 93 -3.77 6.47 -9.08
CA LEU A 93 -4.45 6.89 -7.86
C LEU A 93 -5.94 6.66 -8.02
N ASP A 94 -6.63 6.26 -6.95
CA ASP A 94 -8.06 5.94 -6.94
C ASP A 94 -8.99 7.14 -7.20
N GLY A 95 -8.42 8.35 -7.28
CA GLY A 95 -9.11 9.62 -7.50
C GLY A 95 -9.97 10.09 -6.32
N ARG A 96 -10.06 9.32 -5.22
CA ARG A 96 -10.87 9.66 -4.03
C ARG A 96 -10.11 10.49 -3.03
N LYS A 97 -8.78 10.35 -3.01
CA LYS A 97 -7.87 11.15 -2.18
C LYS A 97 -6.75 11.72 -3.03
N THR A 98 -6.26 12.87 -2.60
CA THR A 98 -5.01 13.42 -3.11
C THR A 98 -3.83 12.54 -2.70
N LEU A 99 -2.74 12.62 -3.46
CA LEU A 99 -1.48 11.96 -3.12
C LEU A 99 -1.02 12.32 -1.70
N THR A 100 -1.10 13.61 -1.33
CA THR A 100 -0.70 14.09 -0.01
C THR A 100 -1.51 13.46 1.12
N GLU A 101 -2.83 13.32 0.95
CA GLU A 101 -3.69 12.67 1.93
C GLU A 101 -3.30 11.19 2.11
N HIS A 102 -3.07 10.46 1.02
CA HIS A 102 -2.62 9.05 1.09
C HIS A 102 -1.26 8.92 1.75
N MET A 103 -0.28 9.74 1.38
CA MET A 103 1.06 9.69 1.99
C MET A 103 1.04 10.08 3.46
N SER A 104 0.21 11.05 3.84
CA SER A 104 0.03 11.40 5.26
C SER A 104 -0.62 10.27 6.05
N HIS A 105 -1.60 9.55 5.48
CA HIS A 105 -2.23 8.40 6.13
C HIS A 105 -1.21 7.28 6.35
N CYS A 106 -0.53 6.86 5.28
CA CYS A 106 0.45 5.77 5.33
C CYS A 106 1.56 6.06 6.35
N THR A 107 2.11 7.28 6.33
CA THR A 107 3.18 7.69 7.25
C THR A 107 2.71 7.67 8.70
N LYS A 108 1.49 8.12 8.99
CA LYS A 108 0.93 8.14 10.35
C LYS A 108 0.61 6.74 10.86
N ALA A 109 0.10 5.85 9.99
CA ALA A 109 -0.13 4.44 10.33
C ALA A 109 1.19 3.75 10.72
N LEU A 110 2.23 3.91 9.89
CA LEU A 110 3.58 3.39 10.17
C LEU A 110 4.15 3.96 11.47
N LEU A 111 4.02 5.27 11.70
CA LEU A 111 4.48 5.90 12.93
C LEU A 111 3.73 5.33 14.14
N SER A 112 2.41 5.18 14.06
CA SER A 112 1.61 4.61 15.13
C SER A 112 2.05 3.20 15.50
N ALA A 113 2.26 2.33 14.49
CA ALA A 113 2.76 0.99 14.70
C ALA A 113 4.17 0.98 15.31
N ALA A 114 5.09 1.79 14.75
CA ALA A 114 6.47 1.88 15.23
C ALA A 114 6.57 2.37 16.68
N LEU A 115 5.69 3.29 17.10
CA LEU A 115 5.67 3.85 18.46
C LEU A 115 5.23 2.85 19.55
N THR A 116 4.77 1.66 19.17
CA THR A 116 4.48 0.57 20.12
C THR A 116 5.71 -0.28 20.48
N GLY A 117 6.86 -0.03 19.85
CA GLY A 117 8.08 -0.79 20.09
C GLY A 117 8.69 -0.56 21.49
N ASN A 118 9.26 -1.60 22.07
CA ASN A 118 9.81 -1.57 23.44
C ASN A 118 11.13 -0.79 23.58
N ASP A 119 11.84 -0.53 22.48
CA ASP A 119 13.22 -0.04 22.50
C ASP A 119 13.41 1.39 21.99
N LEU A 120 12.32 2.16 21.86
CA LEU A 120 12.34 3.49 21.22
C LEU A 120 13.15 4.55 21.97
N HIS A 121 13.45 4.32 23.25
CA HIS A 121 14.20 5.25 24.10
C HIS A 121 15.67 4.86 24.26
N PHE A 122 16.13 3.78 23.64
CA PHE A 122 17.54 3.40 23.66
C PHE A 122 18.34 4.16 22.60
N ARG A 123 19.61 4.47 22.91
CA ARG A 123 20.57 5.07 21.98
C ARG A 123 21.22 3.98 21.13
N ASN A 124 20.47 3.41 20.20
CA ASN A 124 20.88 2.29 19.35
C ASN A 124 20.77 2.58 17.84
N THR A 125 20.44 3.82 17.46
CA THR A 125 20.34 4.24 16.05
C THR A 125 21.35 5.36 15.76
N GLU A 126 21.95 5.33 14.58
CA GLU A 126 22.86 6.37 14.09
C GLU A 126 22.11 7.23 13.06
N PRO A 127 21.76 8.49 13.39
CA PRO A 127 21.13 9.39 12.42
C PRO A 127 22.18 9.90 11.43
N LYS A 128 21.81 9.94 10.14
CA LYS A 128 22.60 10.60 9.11
C LYS A 128 22.07 12.03 8.91
N SER A 129 22.93 13.03 9.09
CA SER A 129 22.62 14.45 8.84
C SER A 129 23.48 15.00 7.70
N GLY A 130 22.92 15.89 6.88
CA GLY A 130 23.64 16.52 5.77
C GLY A 130 23.05 17.89 5.38
N ILE A 131 23.69 18.59 4.45
CA ILE A 131 23.21 19.86 3.89
C ILE A 131 22.40 19.56 2.62
N GLY A 132 21.10 19.87 2.66
CA GLY A 132 20.20 19.72 1.51
C GLY A 132 20.40 20.84 0.47
N ARG A 133 20.10 20.54 -0.79
CA ARG A 133 19.98 21.50 -1.89
C ARG A 133 18.59 21.34 -2.51
N CYS A 134 17.98 22.44 -2.92
CA CYS A 134 16.71 22.48 -3.64
C CYS A 134 16.95 22.66 -5.13
#